data_AF-A0A329J2B5-F1
#
_entry.id   AF-A0A329J2B5-F1
#
_cell.length_a   1.000
_cell.length_b   1.000
_cell.length_c   1.000
_cell.angle_alpha   90.00
_cell.angle_beta   90.00
_cell.angle_gamma   90.00
#
_symmetry.space_group_name_H-M   'P 1'
#
loop_
_entity.id
_entity.type
_entity.pdbx_description
1 polymer ?
#
loop_
_entity_poly.entity_id
_entity_poly.type
_entity_poly.pdbx_seq_one_letter_code
_entity_poly.pdbx_strand_id
1 'polypeptide(L)'
;MNRKNGALAPTGSACLKKATTLFFVSHPKSEKPLLGPFLTAADAEYGRQVMRSPDATVTSSQAEIDHLTQWRAENNGVVVRTFAGGASHG
;
A
#
# COMPACT_ATOMS: atom_id res chain seq x y z
N MET A 1 19.02 38.24 -33.55
CA MET A 1 19.81 37.42 -32.60
C MET A 1 18.85 36.92 -31.52
N ASN A 2 18.41 35.67 -31.62
CA ASN A 2 17.32 35.10 -30.82
C ASN A 2 17.83 34.65 -29.43
N ARG A 3 17.15 35.09 -28.36
CA ARG A 3 17.45 34.78 -26.96
C ARG A 3 17.15 33.31 -26.67
N LYS A 4 18.18 32.52 -26.35
CA LYS A 4 18.02 31.16 -25.79
C LYS A 4 17.40 31.30 -24.40
N ASN A 5 16.17 30.82 -24.23
CA ASN A 5 15.56 30.67 -22.92
C ASN A 5 16.28 29.53 -22.19
N GLY A 6 16.98 29.87 -21.11
CA GLY A 6 17.58 28.89 -20.19
C GLY A 6 16.50 28.20 -19.39
N ALA A 7 15.70 27.34 -20.03
CA ALA A 7 14.87 26.39 -19.31
C ALA A 7 15.82 25.37 -18.68
N LEU A 8 15.99 25.45 -17.36
CA LEU A 8 16.59 24.38 -16.58
C LEU A 8 15.82 23.10 -16.90
N ALA A 9 16.50 22.12 -17.49
CA ALA A 9 15.98 20.76 -17.56
C ALA A 9 15.56 20.37 -16.13
N PRO A 10 14.37 19.78 -15.91
CA PRO A 10 14.09 19.19 -14.62
C PRO A 10 15.12 18.09 -14.48
N THR A 11 16.17 18.37 -13.70
CA THR A 11 17.14 17.37 -13.28
C THR A 11 16.28 16.32 -12.62
N GLY A 12 16.04 15.23 -13.36
CA GLY A 12 15.22 14.12 -12.90
C GLY A 12 15.72 13.82 -11.52
N SER A 13 14.89 14.12 -10.53
CA SER A 13 15.21 13.88 -9.14
C SER A 13 15.30 12.37 -9.03
N ALA A 14 16.51 11.86 -9.21
CA ALA A 14 16.96 10.56 -8.76
C ALA A 14 16.99 10.58 -7.23
N CYS A 15 15.90 11.02 -6.59
CA CYS A 15 15.59 10.61 -5.25
C CYS A 15 15.36 9.11 -5.37
N LEU A 16 16.40 8.35 -5.02
CA LEU A 16 16.30 6.93 -4.71
C LEU A 16 15.11 6.80 -3.75
N LYS A 17 13.96 6.35 -4.26
CA LYS A 17 12.77 6.24 -3.42
C LYS A 17 13.08 5.16 -2.43
N LYS A 18 13.21 5.53 -1.15
CA LYS A 18 13.49 4.55 -0.09
C LYS A 18 12.47 3.42 -0.20
N ALA A 19 12.97 2.19 -0.25
CA ALA A 19 12.11 1.02 -0.25
C ALA A 19 11.16 1.10 0.95
N THR A 20 9.87 1.06 0.67
CA THR A 20 8.81 1.10 1.67
C THR A 20 8.37 -0.32 1.96
N THR A 21 8.26 -0.66 3.24
CA THR A 21 7.66 -1.93 3.65
C THR A 21 6.15 -1.84 3.44
N LEU A 22 5.63 -2.70 2.57
CA LEU A 22 4.21 -2.89 2.34
C LEU A 22 3.76 -4.19 3.00
N PHE A 23 2.54 -4.18 3.52
CA PHE A 23 1.89 -5.34 4.09
C PHE A 23 0.73 -5.79 3.21
N PHE A 24 0.48 -7.09 3.21
CA PHE A 24 -0.51 -7.75 2.36
C PHE A 24 -1.19 -8.87 3.14
N VAL A 25 -2.45 -9.13 2.84
CA VAL A 25 -3.12 -10.36 3.26
C VAL A 25 -2.98 -11.38 2.14
N SER A 26 -2.31 -12.49 2.43
CA SER A 26 -2.03 -13.57 1.49
C SER A 26 -2.68 -14.85 1.98
N HIS A 27 -2.91 -15.79 1.05
CA HIS A 27 -3.49 -17.09 1.37
C HIS A 27 -2.69 -18.17 0.64
N PRO A 28 -2.38 -19.32 1.27
CA PRO A 28 -1.50 -20.33 0.68
C PRO A 28 -2.02 -20.92 -0.64
N LYS A 29 -3.33 -20.84 -0.88
CA LYS A 29 -3.98 -21.28 -2.12
C LYS A 29 -4.11 -20.18 -3.19
N SER A 30 -3.54 -18.99 -2.96
CA SER A 30 -3.58 -17.88 -3.91
C SER A 30 -2.16 -17.43 -4.24
N GLU A 31 -1.83 -17.38 -5.53
CA GLU A 31 -0.53 -16.89 -6.02
C GLU A 31 -0.37 -15.37 -5.81
N LYS A 32 -1.48 -14.65 -5.69
CA LYS A 32 -1.51 -13.20 -5.46
C LYS A 32 -2.03 -12.89 -4.06
N PRO A 33 -1.59 -11.77 -3.45
CA PRO A 33 -2.25 -11.22 -2.29
C PRO A 33 -3.76 -11.09 -2.50
N LEU A 34 -4.53 -11.48 -1.49
CA LEU A 34 -5.98 -11.27 -1.47
C LEU A 34 -6.33 -9.81 -1.20
N LEU A 35 -5.53 -9.13 -0.36
CA LEU A 35 -5.76 -7.74 0.01
C LEU A 35 -4.44 -6.99 0.24
N GLY A 36 -4.45 -5.70 -0.08
CA GLY A 36 -3.32 -4.81 0.07
C GLY A 36 -3.08 -3.98 -1.21
N PRO A 37 -2.00 -3.17 -1.24
CA PRO A 37 -1.01 -3.00 -0.17
C PRO A 37 -1.55 -2.22 1.03
N PHE A 38 -0.87 -2.35 2.17
CA PHE A 38 -1.06 -1.54 3.39
C PHE A 38 0.29 -0.97 3.85
N LEU A 39 0.26 0.20 4.49
CA LEU A 39 1.46 0.82 5.06
C LEU A 39 1.82 0.29 6.46
N THR A 40 0.88 -0.38 7.13
CA THR A 40 1.08 -0.90 8.49
C THR A 40 0.61 -2.35 8.60
N ALA A 41 1.28 -3.13 9.47
CA ALA A 41 0.85 -4.49 9.77
C ALA A 41 -0.53 -4.53 10.45
N ALA A 42 -0.84 -3.54 11.28
CA ALA A 42 -2.11 -3.44 11.98
C ALA A 42 -3.29 -3.30 11.00
N ASP A 43 -3.15 -2.47 9.97
CA ASP A 43 -4.17 -2.32 8.94
C ASP A 43 -4.35 -3.61 8.13
N ALA A 44 -3.25 -4.28 7.76
CA ALA A 44 -3.33 -5.56 7.09
C ALA A 44 -4.03 -6.63 7.97
N GLU A 45 -3.80 -6.59 9.29
CA GLU A 45 -4.43 -7.50 10.24
C GLU A 45 -5.93 -7.23 10.40
N TYR A 46 -6.35 -5.96 10.44
CA TYR A 46 -7.78 -5.62 10.34
C TYR A 46 -8.39 -6.14 9.04
N GLY A 47 -7.69 -5.99 7.92
CA GLY A 47 -8.12 -6.55 6.64
C GLY A 47 -8.29 -8.07 6.68
N ARG A 48 -7.33 -8.79 7.29
CA ARG A 48 -7.39 -10.24 7.49
C ARG A 48 -8.61 -10.64 8.32
N GLN A 49 -8.86 -9.94 9.43
CA GLN A 49 -10.00 -10.21 10.32
C GLN A 49 -11.35 -9.93 9.64
N VAL A 50 -11.47 -8.82 8.92
CA VAL A 50 -12.68 -8.45 8.18
C VAL A 50 -12.98 -9.45 7.06
N MET A 51 -11.95 -9.94 6.36
CA MET A 51 -12.12 -10.90 5.25
C MET A 51 -12.62 -12.28 5.71
N ARG A 52 -12.31 -12.69 6.96
CA ARG A 52 -12.73 -13.98 7.56
C ARG A 52 -12.38 -15.22 6.72
N SER A 53 -11.33 -15.14 5.92
CA SER A 53 -10.81 -16.31 5.20
C SER A 53 -9.94 -17.13 6.16
N PRO A 54 -10.21 -18.44 6.34
CA PRO A 54 -9.29 -19.33 7.04
C PRO A 54 -7.93 -19.32 6.32
N ASP A 55 -6.86 -19.60 7.05
CA ASP A 55 -5.48 -19.69 6.56
C ASP A 55 -4.91 -18.41 5.90
N ALA A 56 -5.67 -17.32 5.85
CA ALA A 56 -5.14 -16.02 5.43
C ALA A 56 -4.16 -15.49 6.48
N THR A 57 -3.03 -14.96 6.01
CA THR A 57 -1.93 -14.45 6.84
C THR A 57 -1.46 -13.09 6.34
N VAL A 58 -0.92 -12.27 7.25
CA VAL A 58 -0.25 -11.02 6.88
C VAL A 58 1.18 -11.33 6.45
N THR A 59 1.56 -10.85 5.26
CA THR A 59 2.91 -10.93 4.72
C THR A 59 3.44 -9.53 4.43
N SER A 60 4.75 -9.37 4.37
CA SER A 60 5.40 -8.08 4.09
C SER A 60 6.37 -8.18 2.92
N SER A 61 6.48 -7.11 2.14
CA SER A 61 7.47 -6.98 1.07
C SER A 61 8.02 -5.55 1.04
N GLN A 62 9.30 -5.40 0.70
CA GLN A 62 9.93 -4.10 0.49
C GLN A 62 9.91 -3.76 -0.99
N ALA A 63 9.36 -2.59 -1.33
CA ALA A 63 9.31 -2.13 -2.71
C ALA A 63 9.50 -0.61 -2.76
N GLU A 64 10.10 -0.12 -3.85
CA GLU A 64 9.96 1.28 -4.21
C GLU A 64 8.53 1.51 -4.71
N ILE A 65 7.85 2.53 -4.18
CA ILE A 65 6.44 2.78 -4.48
C ILE A 65 6.23 4.13 -5.15
N ASP A 66 5.33 4.17 -6.12
CA ASP A 66 4.85 5.43 -6.67
C ASP A 66 3.79 6.09 -5.77
N HIS A 67 3.45 7.34 -6.09
CA HIS A 67 2.48 8.10 -5.30
C HIS A 67 1.08 7.47 -5.34
N LEU A 68 0.72 6.82 -6.45
CA LEU A 68 -0.56 6.13 -6.59
C LEU A 68 -0.64 4.90 -5.67
N THR A 69 0.44 4.12 -5.59
CA THR A 69 0.57 2.98 -4.70
C THR A 69 0.52 3.41 -3.24
N GLN A 70 1.20 4.50 -2.90
CA GLN A 70 1.11 5.09 -1.56
C GLN A 70 -0.33 5.47 -1.21
N TRP A 71 -1.00 6.23 -2.08
CA TRP A 71 -2.39 6.65 -1.85
C TRP A 71 -3.35 5.47 -1.71
N ARG A 72 -3.18 4.42 -2.53
CA ARG A 72 -3.96 3.17 -2.41
C ARG A 72 -3.72 2.49 -1.06
N ALA A 73 -2.48 2.42 -0.59
CA ALA A 73 -2.15 1.79 0.68
C ALA A 73 -2.74 2.54 1.88
N GLU A 74 -2.75 3.88 1.83
CA GLU A 74 -3.41 4.73 2.83
C GLU A 74 -4.92 4.52 2.83
N ASN A 75 -5.55 4.55 1.64
CA ASN A 75 -6.98 4.33 1.49
C ASN A 75 -7.41 2.95 2.00
N ASN A 76 -6.66 1.89 1.66
CA ASN A 76 -6.93 0.55 2.14
C ASN A 76 -6.94 0.49 3.68
N GLY A 77 -5.99 1.17 4.34
CA GLY A 77 -5.96 1.27 5.80
C GLY A 77 -7.19 1.95 6.39
N VAL A 78 -7.64 3.06 5.80
CA VAL A 78 -8.88 3.74 6.24
C VAL A 78 -10.10 2.83 6.09
N VAL A 79 -10.20 2.16 4.94
CA VAL A 79 -11.33 1.27 4.63
C VAL A 79 -11.41 0.12 5.62
N VAL A 80 -10.32 -0.62 5.85
CA VAL A 80 -10.35 -1.78 6.76
C VAL A 80 -10.60 -1.39 8.21
N ARG A 81 -10.07 -0.26 8.69
CA ARG A 81 -10.39 0.23 10.04
C ARG A 81 -11.87 0.57 10.19
N THR A 82 -12.47 1.17 9.16
CA THR A 82 -13.90 1.49 9.16
C THR A 82 -14.74 0.21 9.21
N PHE A 83 -14.40 -0.80 8.41
CA PHE A 83 -15.09 -2.09 8.46
C PHE A 83 -14.89 -2.83 9.78
N ALA A 84 -13.68 -2.80 10.34
CA ALA A 84 -13.39 -3.40 11.64
C ALA A 84 -14.15 -2.71 12.80
N GLY A 85 -14.24 -1.38 12.76
CA GLY A 85 -15.05 -0.60 13.72
C GLY A 85 -16.54 -0.89 13.59
N GLY A 86 -17.06 -1.02 12.36
CA GLY A 86 -18.46 -1.40 12.10
C GLY A 86 -18.80 -2.83 12.52
N ALA A 87 -17.82 -3.75 12.53
CA ALA A 87 -18.00 -5.14 12.95
C ALA A 87 -18.22 -5.32 14.47
N SER A 88 -18.14 -4.24 15.25
CA SER A 88 -18.34 -4.26 16.72
C SER A 88 -19.82 -4.08 17.15
N HIS A 89 -20.75 -3.97 16.19
CA HIS A 89 -22.19 -3.74 16.44
C HIS A 89 -23.10 -4.86 15.88
N GLY A 90 -22.61 -6.09 15.77
CA GLY A 90 -23.38 -7.24 15.26
C GLY A 90 -23.38 -8.42 16.22
#